data_AF-A0A0D1KZG5-F1
#
_entry.id   AF-A0A0D1KZG5-F1
#
_cell.length_a   1.000
_cell.length_b   1.000
_cell.length_c   1.000
_cell.angle_alpha   90.00
_cell.angle_beta   90.00
_cell.angle_gamma   90.00
#
_symmetry.space_group_name_H-M   'P 1'
#
loop_
_entity.id
_entity.type
_entity.pdbx_description
1 polymer ?
#
loop_
_entity_poly.entity_id
_entity_poly.type
_entity_poly.pdbx_seq_one_letter_code
_entity_poly.pdbx_strand_id
1 'polypeptide(L)'
;MMDQWTRYSRWAYRDMYPQLVADLFDISVETLLRDVAAGSPVYPRPREVGLGKPIWSELAVFSAIWDRFPALDARIPRLFPDPGSSSAAKFIGTQVLGGGRNVHRYAVHLWLPGDSRGAVAVAYRAGVDDVPAPAGRLLRQLPTVSAVIIPEVRAMTIPGGQFGDHQPSVEVAERGTSPLSAWAWFDVVALLRTDIPWFADAADLDAIVSWRPGGPTRPSRVHEVGCSTLITTVSA
;
A
#
# COMPACT_ATOMS: atom_id res chain seq x y z
N MET A 1 1.27 20.75 -3.45
CA MET A 1 0.19 20.55 -2.44
C MET A 1 0.01 19.05 -2.32
N MET A 2 0.02 18.52 -1.11
CA MET A 2 -0.05 17.07 -0.90
C MET A 2 -1.50 16.61 -1.05
N ASP A 3 -1.72 15.58 -1.87
CA ASP A 3 -3.06 15.02 -2.07
C ASP A 3 -3.57 14.39 -0.77
N GLN A 4 -4.84 14.62 -0.43
CA GLN A 4 -5.47 14.14 0.79
C GLN A 4 -5.30 12.63 0.99
N TRP A 5 -5.34 11.86 -0.10
CA TRP A 5 -5.22 10.40 -0.10
C TRP A 5 -3.80 9.94 0.23
N THR A 6 -2.80 10.75 -0.10
CA THR A 6 -1.39 10.44 0.16
C THR A 6 -0.90 10.97 1.50
N ARG A 7 -1.68 11.85 2.16
CA ARG A 7 -1.29 12.52 3.41
C ARG A 7 -0.92 11.55 4.53
N TYR A 8 -1.62 10.43 4.64
CA TYR A 8 -1.39 9.44 5.70
C TYR A 8 -0.68 8.18 5.21
N SER A 9 -0.27 8.17 3.94
CA SER A 9 0.51 7.08 3.35
C SER A 9 1.99 7.24 3.68
N ARG A 10 2.75 6.16 3.54
CA ARG A 10 4.21 6.15 3.78
C ARG A 10 4.99 7.04 2.82
N TRP A 11 4.46 7.32 1.63
CA TRP A 11 5.25 7.75 0.46
C TRP A 11 6.07 9.00 0.71
N ALA A 12 5.53 9.95 1.45
CA ALA A 12 6.20 11.21 1.74
C ALA A 12 6.90 11.24 3.10
N TYR A 13 6.88 10.15 3.88
CA TYR A 13 7.41 10.13 5.25
C TYR A 13 8.52 9.10 5.45
N ARG A 14 8.57 8.05 4.63
CA ARG A 14 9.65 7.07 4.66
C ARG A 14 10.88 7.63 3.97
N ASP A 15 11.99 7.58 4.70
CA ASP A 15 13.30 7.98 4.20
C ASP A 15 13.94 6.84 3.41
N MET A 16 14.46 7.18 2.23
CA MET A 16 15.33 6.36 1.41
C MET A 16 16.77 6.87 1.50
N TYR A 17 17.68 5.95 1.76
CA TYR A 17 19.12 6.20 1.82
C TYR A 17 19.77 6.08 0.44
N PRO A 18 20.97 6.69 0.23
CA PRO A 18 21.63 6.74 -1.07
C PRO A 18 21.80 5.38 -1.75
N GLN A 19 22.06 4.31 -0.99
CA GLN A 19 22.23 2.95 -1.50
C GLN A 19 20.98 2.49 -2.26
N LEU A 20 19.82 2.53 -1.60
CA LEU A 20 18.57 2.11 -2.22
C LEU A 20 18.18 3.00 -3.40
N VAL A 21 18.41 4.32 -3.29
CA VAL A 21 18.11 5.24 -4.39
C VAL A 21 18.97 4.93 -5.62
N ALA A 22 20.27 4.70 -5.42
CA ALA A 22 21.19 4.35 -6.51
C ALA A 22 20.80 3.01 -7.16
N ASP A 23 20.46 2.00 -6.35
CA ASP A 23 19.99 0.70 -6.83
C ASP A 23 18.70 0.81 -7.67
N LEU A 24 17.79 1.71 -7.28
CA LEU A 24 16.54 1.95 -8.03
C LEU A 24 16.78 2.62 -9.38
N PHE A 25 17.80 3.47 -9.49
CA PHE A 25 18.20 4.13 -10.74
C PHE A 25 19.23 3.35 -11.55
N ASP A 26 19.66 2.17 -11.08
CA ASP A 26 20.69 1.32 -11.70
C ASP A 26 22.02 2.04 -11.92
N ILE A 27 22.46 2.79 -10.91
CA ILE A 27 23.72 3.55 -10.91
C ILE A 27 24.51 3.31 -9.63
N SER A 28 25.77 3.74 -9.60
CA SER A 28 26.56 3.72 -8.38
C SER A 28 26.15 4.85 -7.41
N VAL A 29 26.36 4.64 -6.11
CA VAL A 29 26.11 5.66 -5.09
C VAL A 29 26.97 6.91 -5.33
N GLU A 30 28.22 6.74 -5.78
CA GLU A 30 29.13 7.85 -6.10
C GLU A 30 28.57 8.70 -7.25
N THR A 31 28.01 8.06 -8.27
CA THR A 31 27.36 8.75 -9.40
C THR A 31 26.16 9.55 -8.93
N LEU A 32 25.28 8.93 -8.14
CA LEU A 32 24.11 9.60 -7.55
C LEU A 32 24.54 10.85 -6.75
N LEU A 33 25.48 10.69 -5.81
CA LEU A 33 25.89 11.76 -4.92
C LEU A 33 26.61 12.90 -5.67
N ARG A 34 27.47 12.57 -6.64
CA ARG A 34 28.13 13.57 -7.49
C ARG A 34 27.11 14.39 -8.26
N ASP A 35 26.17 13.73 -8.92
CA ASP A 35 25.21 14.40 -9.79
C ASP A 35 24.23 15.25 -8.96
N VAL A 36 23.83 14.78 -7.77
CA VAL A 36 23.03 15.56 -6.82
C VAL A 36 23.79 16.77 -6.28
N ALA A 37 25.07 16.63 -5.92
CA ALA A 37 25.91 17.74 -5.48
C ALA A 37 26.13 18.79 -6.58
N ALA A 38 26.18 18.36 -7.85
CA ALA A 38 26.24 19.23 -9.01
C ALA A 38 24.88 19.89 -9.35
N GLY A 39 23.82 19.61 -8.61
CA GLY A 39 22.49 20.17 -8.84
C GLY A 39 21.78 19.60 -10.07
N SER A 40 22.16 18.41 -10.52
CA SER A 40 21.57 17.75 -11.69
C SER A 40 20.05 17.63 -11.55
N PRO A 41 19.27 18.01 -12.57
CA PRO A 41 17.82 17.85 -12.56
C PRO A 41 17.38 16.39 -12.78
N VAL A 42 18.32 15.49 -13.14
CA VAL A 42 18.05 14.10 -13.53
C VAL A 42 17.50 13.27 -12.36
N TYR A 43 18.06 13.46 -11.16
CA TYR A 43 17.64 12.75 -9.95
C TYR A 43 16.80 13.65 -9.05
N PRO A 44 15.91 13.09 -8.21
CA PRO A 44 15.18 13.89 -7.24
C PRO A 44 16.15 14.59 -6.27
N ARG A 45 15.78 15.78 -5.80
CA ARG A 45 16.55 16.45 -4.75
C ARG A 45 16.29 15.76 -3.40
N PRO A 46 17.32 15.57 -2.56
CA PRO A 46 17.11 15.09 -1.20
C PRO A 46 16.32 16.12 -0.39
N ARG A 47 15.53 15.65 0.59
CA ARG A 47 14.73 16.52 1.48
C ARG A 47 15.60 17.18 2.55
N GLU A 48 16.49 16.38 3.14
CA GLU A 48 17.33 16.77 4.25
C GLU A 48 18.68 16.02 4.19
N VAL A 49 19.61 16.44 5.05
CA VAL A 49 20.86 15.74 5.33
C VAL A 49 20.70 15.03 6.68
N GLY A 50 20.04 13.86 6.71
CA GLY A 50 19.91 13.04 7.91
C GLY A 50 21.25 12.43 8.32
N LEU A 51 21.73 12.71 9.54
CA LEU A 51 23.03 12.23 10.06
C LEU A 51 24.22 12.54 9.12
N GLY A 52 24.20 13.69 8.43
CA GLY A 52 25.26 14.04 7.48
C GLY A 52 25.14 13.39 6.10
N LYS A 53 24.08 12.60 5.83
CA LYS A 53 23.82 11.96 4.53
C LYS A 53 22.52 12.46 3.91
N PRO A 54 22.47 12.66 2.58
CA PRO A 54 21.23 13.03 1.92
C PRO A 54 20.20 11.90 2.04
N ILE A 55 18.95 12.28 2.29
CA ILE A 55 17.79 11.37 2.35
C ILE A 55 16.71 11.83 1.37
N TRP A 56 16.02 10.87 0.77
CA TRP A 56 14.91 11.11 -0.15
C TRP A 56 13.61 10.55 0.40
N SER A 57 12.48 11.15 0.05
CA SER A 57 11.19 10.47 0.24
C SER A 57 10.96 9.46 -0.87
N GLU A 58 10.24 8.38 -0.56
CA GLU A 58 9.79 7.41 -1.56
C GLU A 58 8.99 8.06 -2.69
N LEU A 59 8.15 9.05 -2.35
CA LEU A 59 7.37 9.84 -3.29
C LEU A 59 8.27 10.53 -4.32
N ALA A 60 9.33 11.20 -3.88
CA ALA A 60 10.22 11.91 -4.80
C ALA A 60 10.97 10.95 -5.73
N VAL A 61 11.38 9.79 -5.21
CA VAL A 61 12.12 8.77 -5.98
C VAL A 61 11.21 8.10 -7.01
N PHE A 62 10.06 7.57 -6.60
CA PHE A 62 9.18 6.87 -7.52
C PHE A 62 8.49 7.81 -8.52
N SER A 63 8.14 9.05 -8.14
CA SER A 63 7.68 10.04 -9.12
C SER A 63 8.77 10.35 -10.15
N ALA A 64 10.03 10.48 -9.73
CA ALA A 64 11.13 10.68 -10.67
C ALA A 64 11.32 9.50 -11.64
N ILE A 65 11.21 8.26 -11.15
CA ILE A 65 11.26 7.05 -11.98
C ILE A 65 10.10 7.05 -12.98
N TRP A 66 8.87 7.28 -12.48
CA TRP A 66 7.66 7.32 -13.29
C TRP A 66 7.74 8.33 -14.43
N ASP A 67 8.16 9.56 -14.13
CA ASP A 67 8.13 10.68 -15.07
C ASP A 67 9.29 10.65 -16.08
N ARG A 68 10.47 10.15 -15.67
CA ARG A 68 11.72 10.35 -16.42
C ARG A 68 12.41 9.05 -16.84
N PHE A 69 12.09 7.93 -16.20
CA PHE A 69 12.75 6.65 -16.44
C PHE A 69 11.73 5.55 -16.69
N PRO A 70 10.96 5.60 -17.79
CA PRO A 70 9.94 4.60 -18.09
C PRO A 70 10.50 3.18 -18.21
N ALA A 71 11.78 3.02 -18.57
CA ALA A 71 12.45 1.70 -18.59
C ALA A 71 12.63 1.07 -17.19
N LEU A 72 12.42 1.83 -16.12
CA LEU A 72 12.53 1.40 -14.73
C LEU A 72 11.16 1.29 -14.04
N ASP A 73 10.05 1.32 -14.80
CA ASP A 73 8.67 1.25 -14.28
C ASP A 73 8.41 0.05 -13.36
N ALA A 74 9.04 -1.09 -13.65
CA ALA A 74 8.95 -2.32 -12.89
C ALA A 74 9.55 -2.20 -11.47
N ARG A 75 10.35 -1.16 -11.19
CA ARG A 75 10.90 -0.84 -9.86
C ARG A 75 9.89 -0.13 -8.96
N ILE A 76 8.83 0.43 -9.55
CA ILE A 76 7.82 1.17 -8.82
C ILE A 76 6.90 0.15 -8.12
N PRO A 77 6.73 0.18 -6.79
CA PRO A 77 5.82 -0.72 -6.10
C PRO A 77 4.39 -0.60 -6.62
N ARG A 78 3.61 -1.68 -6.58
CA ARG A 78 2.23 -1.68 -7.07
C ARG A 78 1.33 -0.78 -6.23
N LEU A 79 1.60 -0.61 -4.93
CA LEU A 79 0.83 0.30 -4.08
C LEU A 79 1.17 1.78 -4.30
N PHE A 80 2.26 2.10 -5.02
CA PHE A 80 2.59 3.49 -5.29
C PHE A 80 1.51 4.10 -6.20
N PRO A 81 0.78 5.14 -5.75
CA PRO A 81 -0.26 5.75 -6.55
C PRO A 81 0.36 6.50 -7.73
N ASP A 82 -0.29 6.45 -8.89
CA ASP A 82 0.08 7.29 -10.03
C ASP A 82 -0.03 8.77 -9.63
N PRO A 83 1.07 9.55 -9.66
CA PRO A 83 1.07 10.96 -9.30
C PRO A 83 0.14 11.82 -10.18
N GLY A 84 -0.14 11.39 -11.40
CA GLY A 84 -1.01 12.07 -12.36
C GLY A 84 -2.48 11.63 -12.30
N SER A 85 -2.78 10.49 -11.67
CA SER A 85 -4.14 9.95 -11.62
C SER A 85 -4.93 10.56 -10.48
N SER A 86 -6.04 11.25 -10.78
CA SER A 86 -6.96 11.81 -9.78
C SER A 86 -8.19 10.93 -9.52
N SER A 87 -8.39 9.87 -10.30
CA SER A 87 -9.62 9.08 -10.28
C SER A 87 -9.61 8.02 -9.17
N ALA A 88 -10.73 7.89 -8.45
CA ALA A 88 -10.98 6.77 -7.56
C ALA A 88 -10.95 5.43 -8.31
N ALA A 89 -10.41 4.40 -7.66
CA ALA A 89 -10.41 3.04 -8.18
C ALA A 89 -11.83 2.52 -8.35
N LYS A 90 -12.04 1.73 -9.41
CA LYS A 90 -13.33 1.10 -9.69
C LYS A 90 -13.40 -0.24 -9.00
N PHE A 91 -14.46 -0.48 -8.23
CA PHE A 91 -14.78 -1.81 -7.73
C PHE A 91 -15.26 -2.69 -8.88
N ILE A 92 -14.54 -3.77 -9.15
CA ILE A 92 -14.81 -4.68 -10.29
C ILE A 92 -15.70 -5.84 -9.84
N GLY A 93 -15.54 -6.31 -8.60
CA GLY A 93 -16.35 -7.42 -8.11
C GLY A 93 -15.79 -8.09 -6.86
N THR A 94 -16.41 -9.21 -6.52
CA THR A 94 -16.08 -10.02 -5.35
C THR A 94 -15.87 -11.47 -5.72
N GLN A 95 -14.92 -12.12 -5.07
CA GLN A 95 -14.69 -13.55 -5.20
C GLN A 95 -14.44 -14.17 -3.82
N VAL A 96 -14.81 -15.44 -3.65
CA VAL A 96 -14.39 -16.24 -2.50
C VAL A 96 -13.26 -17.17 -2.93
N LEU A 97 -12.17 -17.18 -2.17
CA LEU A 97 -11.06 -18.12 -2.33
C LEU A 97 -10.99 -19.05 -1.11
N GLY A 98 -10.54 -20.28 -1.33
CA GLY A 98 -10.53 -21.34 -0.31
C GLY A 98 -11.81 -22.17 -0.28
N GLY A 99 -11.93 -23.11 0.68
CA GLY A 99 -13.16 -23.91 0.83
C GLY A 99 -13.03 -25.42 1.05
N GLY A 100 -11.85 -25.95 1.38
CA GLY A 100 -11.67 -27.34 1.83
C GLY A 100 -11.60 -27.47 3.36
N ARG A 101 -11.65 -28.71 3.89
CA ARG A 101 -11.24 -28.97 5.29
C ARG A 101 -9.79 -28.47 5.45
N ASN A 102 -9.55 -27.56 6.40
CA ASN A 102 -8.25 -26.92 6.69
C ASN A 102 -7.72 -25.94 5.63
N VAL A 103 -8.60 -25.30 4.84
CA VAL A 103 -8.19 -24.23 3.90
C VAL A 103 -8.91 -22.93 4.26
N HIS A 104 -8.14 -21.90 4.62
CA HIS A 104 -8.66 -20.55 4.91
C HIS A 104 -9.61 -20.07 3.83
N ARG A 105 -10.71 -19.44 4.25
CA ARG A 105 -11.63 -18.75 3.36
C ARG A 105 -11.29 -17.28 3.34
N TYR A 106 -11.13 -16.75 2.14
CA TYR A 106 -10.94 -15.33 1.91
C TYR A 106 -12.10 -14.79 1.09
N ALA A 107 -12.67 -13.68 1.53
CA ALA A 107 -13.46 -12.83 0.65
C ALA A 107 -12.51 -11.81 0.01
N VAL A 108 -12.52 -11.77 -1.31
CA VAL A 108 -11.64 -10.95 -2.12
C VAL A 108 -12.45 -9.87 -2.80
N HIS A 109 -12.08 -8.62 -2.59
CA HIS A 109 -12.58 -7.47 -3.34
C HIS A 109 -11.59 -7.11 -4.44
N LEU A 110 -12.08 -7.07 -5.67
CA LEU A 110 -11.28 -6.75 -6.86
C LEU A 110 -11.48 -5.28 -7.21
N TRP A 111 -10.36 -4.57 -7.38
CA TRP A 111 -10.32 -3.14 -7.66
C TRP A 111 -9.48 -2.86 -8.90
N LEU A 112 -9.91 -1.90 -9.71
CA LEU A 112 -9.15 -1.35 -10.83
C LEU A 112 -8.69 0.07 -10.46
N PRO A 113 -7.44 0.26 -10.02
CA PRO A 113 -6.89 1.59 -9.81
C PRO A 113 -6.85 2.40 -11.12
N GLY A 114 -6.87 3.73 -10.99
CA GLY A 114 -6.84 4.66 -12.12
C GLY A 114 -5.48 4.82 -12.81
N ASP A 115 -4.53 3.92 -12.54
CA ASP A 115 -3.12 4.00 -12.97
C ASP A 115 -2.78 3.09 -14.16
N SER A 116 -3.75 2.33 -14.67
CA SER A 116 -3.57 1.34 -15.75
C SER A 116 -2.58 0.20 -15.46
N ARG A 117 -2.12 0.01 -14.22
CA ARG A 117 -1.13 -1.01 -13.83
C ARG A 117 -1.76 -2.35 -13.41
N GLY A 118 -2.96 -2.63 -13.91
CA GLY A 118 -3.72 -3.85 -13.65
C GLY A 118 -4.57 -3.81 -12.38
N ALA A 119 -5.46 -4.80 -12.22
CA ALA A 119 -6.34 -4.88 -11.07
C ALA A 119 -5.59 -5.32 -9.80
N VAL A 120 -6.02 -4.85 -8.63
CA VAL A 120 -5.53 -5.30 -7.33
C VAL A 120 -6.64 -6.02 -6.56
N ALA A 121 -6.26 -6.92 -5.66
CA ALA A 121 -7.16 -7.68 -4.83
C ALA A 121 -6.94 -7.35 -3.35
N VAL A 122 -7.99 -6.94 -2.63
CA VAL A 122 -7.98 -6.85 -1.17
C VAL A 122 -8.66 -8.09 -0.62
N ALA A 123 -7.91 -8.95 0.06
CA ALA A 123 -8.35 -10.23 0.56
C ALA A 123 -8.52 -10.18 2.09
N TYR A 124 -9.77 -10.30 2.54
CA TYR A 124 -10.13 -10.33 3.94
C TYR A 124 -10.27 -11.77 4.41
N ARG A 125 -9.69 -12.08 5.57
CA ARG A 125 -9.84 -13.38 6.21
C ARG A 125 -11.25 -13.52 6.77
N ALA A 126 -11.90 -14.64 6.52
CA ALA A 126 -13.13 -15.03 7.21
C ALA A 126 -12.83 -16.12 8.24
N GLY A 127 -13.42 -15.99 9.44
CA GLY A 127 -13.31 -16.98 10.52
C GLY A 127 -12.10 -16.81 11.46
N VAL A 128 -12.11 -17.62 12.52
CA VAL A 128 -11.27 -17.46 13.72
C VAL A 128 -9.98 -18.29 13.67
N ASP A 129 -9.94 -19.37 12.89
CA ASP A 129 -8.91 -20.40 13.04
C ASP A 129 -7.90 -20.46 11.88
N ASP A 130 -6.63 -20.68 12.28
CA ASP A 130 -5.39 -20.94 11.52
C ASP A 130 -4.49 -19.77 11.05
N VAL A 131 -3.19 -20.08 10.95
CA VAL A 131 -2.07 -19.25 10.47
C VAL A 131 -2.37 -18.74 9.06
N PRO A 132 -2.39 -17.42 8.80
CA PRO A 132 -2.82 -16.87 7.51
C PRO A 132 -2.00 -17.43 6.34
N ALA A 133 -2.67 -17.69 5.21
CA ALA A 133 -1.98 -17.97 3.96
C ALA A 133 -1.21 -16.71 3.52
N PRO A 134 0.07 -16.82 3.15
CA PRO A 134 0.83 -15.69 2.65
C PRO A 134 0.17 -15.09 1.40
N ALA A 135 0.20 -13.77 1.26
CA ALA A 135 -0.35 -13.04 0.12
C ALA A 135 0.17 -13.60 -1.22
N GLY A 136 1.41 -14.08 -1.27
CA GLY A 136 1.99 -14.70 -2.46
C GLY A 136 1.26 -15.97 -2.92
N ARG A 137 0.65 -16.73 -2.00
CA ARG A 137 -0.16 -17.92 -2.34
C ARG A 137 -1.49 -17.52 -2.96
N LEU A 138 -2.13 -16.47 -2.46
CA LEU A 138 -3.36 -15.94 -3.05
C LEU A 138 -3.09 -15.30 -4.41
N LEU A 139 -1.98 -14.59 -4.55
CA LEU A 139 -1.57 -14.01 -5.83
C LEU A 139 -1.43 -15.08 -6.92
N ARG A 140 -0.90 -16.27 -6.60
CA ARG A 140 -0.86 -17.40 -7.57
C ARG A 140 -2.24 -17.92 -7.98
N GLN A 141 -3.26 -17.77 -7.15
CA GLN A 141 -4.64 -18.19 -7.44
C GLN A 141 -5.43 -17.12 -8.22
N LEU A 142 -4.92 -15.89 -8.27
CA LEU A 142 -5.53 -14.75 -8.96
C LEU A 142 -4.60 -14.30 -10.11
N PRO A 143 -4.57 -15.01 -11.26
CA PRO A 143 -3.64 -14.71 -12.35
C PRO A 143 -3.89 -13.34 -13.00
N THR A 144 -5.10 -12.80 -12.90
CA THR A 144 -5.52 -11.55 -13.53
C THR A 144 -5.22 -10.29 -12.69
N VAL A 145 -4.76 -10.44 -11.44
CA VAL A 145 -4.43 -9.29 -10.58
C VAL A 145 -2.91 -9.08 -10.51
N SER A 146 -2.52 -7.81 -10.41
CA SER A 146 -1.13 -7.36 -10.28
C SER A 146 -0.63 -7.40 -8.83
N ALA A 147 -1.53 -7.33 -7.85
CA ALA A 147 -1.18 -7.49 -6.43
C ALA A 147 -2.35 -8.02 -5.61
N VAL A 148 -2.00 -8.69 -4.50
CA VAL A 148 -2.89 -9.08 -3.41
C VAL A 148 -2.46 -8.36 -2.15
N ILE A 149 -3.42 -7.75 -1.47
CA ILE A 149 -3.29 -7.08 -0.18
C ILE A 149 -4.11 -7.89 0.84
N ILE A 150 -3.50 -8.25 1.97
CA ILE A 150 -4.19 -8.86 3.12
C ILE A 150 -4.09 -7.88 4.30
N PRO A 151 -5.21 -7.33 4.80
CA PRO A 151 -5.19 -6.52 6.00
C PRO A 151 -4.81 -7.37 7.22
N GLU A 152 -3.99 -6.83 8.11
CA GLU A 152 -3.59 -7.48 9.36
C GLU A 152 -4.13 -6.72 10.58
N VAL A 153 -4.09 -7.35 11.76
CA VAL A 153 -4.49 -6.71 13.03
C VAL A 153 -3.36 -5.88 13.66
N ARG A 154 -2.12 -6.05 13.19
CA ARG A 154 -0.97 -5.32 13.74
C ARG A 154 -1.10 -3.82 13.47
N ALA A 155 -0.98 -3.03 14.54
CA ALA A 155 -1.02 -1.58 14.47
C ALA A 155 0.31 -0.99 13.95
N MET A 156 0.21 0.01 13.08
CA MET A 156 1.30 0.86 12.60
C MET A 156 0.95 2.32 12.88
N THR A 157 1.93 3.13 13.28
CA THR A 157 1.72 4.57 13.46
C THR A 157 1.30 5.24 12.15
N ILE A 158 0.37 6.18 12.23
CA ILE A 158 -0.05 6.98 11.07
C ILE A 158 0.95 8.12 10.84
N PRO A 159 1.66 8.17 9.70
CA PRO A 159 2.52 9.30 9.36
C PRO A 159 1.72 10.60 9.34
N GLY A 160 2.22 11.63 10.04
CA GLY A 160 1.54 12.93 10.14
C GLY A 160 0.22 12.92 10.95
N GLY A 161 -0.13 11.80 11.59
CA GLY A 161 -1.24 11.69 12.54
C GLY A 161 -0.88 12.22 13.93
N GLN A 162 -1.87 12.23 14.84
CA GLN A 162 -1.64 12.56 16.24
C GLN A 162 -0.90 11.43 16.95
N PHE A 163 -0.24 11.73 18.08
CA PHE A 163 0.38 10.71 18.90
C PHE A 163 -0.70 9.72 19.39
N GLY A 164 -0.49 8.42 19.14
CA GLY A 164 -1.46 7.37 19.46
C GLY A 164 -2.43 7.04 18.32
N ASP A 165 -2.35 7.72 17.17
CA ASP A 165 -3.09 7.34 15.96
C ASP A 165 -2.39 6.17 15.26
N HIS A 166 -3.15 5.10 15.04
CA HIS A 166 -2.64 3.91 14.36
C HIS A 166 -3.53 3.50 13.19
N GLN A 167 -2.93 2.79 12.24
CA GLN A 167 -3.58 2.13 11.13
C GLN A 167 -3.16 0.66 11.09
N PRO A 168 -3.94 -0.22 10.47
CA PRO A 168 -3.52 -1.60 10.23
C PRO A 168 -2.25 -1.69 9.37
N SER A 169 -1.37 -2.65 9.64
CA SER A 169 -0.43 -3.15 8.64
C SER A 169 -1.17 -3.96 7.59
N VAL A 170 -0.53 -4.13 6.43
CA VAL A 170 -1.01 -5.01 5.38
C VAL A 170 0.13 -5.90 4.88
N GLU A 171 -0.18 -7.15 4.62
CA GLU A 171 0.69 -8.03 3.83
C GLU A 171 0.41 -7.77 2.35
N VAL A 172 1.46 -7.68 1.53
CA VAL A 172 1.34 -7.46 0.09
C VAL A 172 2.18 -8.48 -0.65
N ALA A 173 1.58 -9.06 -1.68
CA ALA A 173 2.31 -9.72 -2.74
C ALA A 173 1.96 -9.06 -4.07
N GLU A 174 2.97 -8.77 -4.88
CA GLU A 174 2.82 -8.16 -6.20
C GLU A 174 3.53 -8.96 -7.28
N ARG A 175 3.12 -8.74 -8.54
CA ARG A 175 3.83 -9.26 -9.70
C ARG A 175 5.11 -8.46 -9.89
N GLY A 176 6.25 -9.08 -9.61
CA GLY A 176 7.56 -8.43 -9.67
C GLY A 176 8.26 -8.49 -8.33
N THR A 177 9.32 -7.70 -8.19
CA THR A 177 10.09 -7.60 -6.96
C THR A 177 9.89 -6.22 -6.38
N SER A 178 9.23 -6.15 -5.22
CA SER A 178 9.20 -4.90 -4.46
C SER A 178 10.53 -4.69 -3.76
N PRO A 179 11.15 -3.51 -3.90
CA PRO A 179 12.29 -3.13 -3.08
C PRO A 179 11.86 -2.77 -1.65
N LEU A 180 10.55 -2.63 -1.39
CA LEU A 180 10.01 -2.16 -0.13
C LEU A 180 9.40 -3.28 0.71
N SER A 181 9.32 -3.02 2.01
CA SER A 181 8.66 -3.87 3.01
C SER A 181 7.83 -3.03 3.98
N ALA A 182 7.01 -3.68 4.80
CA ALA A 182 6.16 -3.07 5.83
C ALA A 182 5.14 -2.07 5.27
N TRP A 183 4.11 -2.61 4.60
CA TRP A 183 3.01 -1.84 4.02
C TRP A 183 1.95 -1.51 5.07
N ALA A 184 1.31 -0.37 4.89
CA ALA A 184 0.24 0.10 5.78
C ALA A 184 -1.09 0.28 5.03
N TRP A 185 -2.18 0.27 5.78
CA TRP A 185 -3.54 0.40 5.25
C TRP A 185 -3.72 1.65 4.37
N PHE A 186 -3.19 2.79 4.78
CA PHE A 186 -3.29 4.01 4.00
C PHE A 186 -2.44 4.03 2.74
N ASP A 187 -1.50 3.11 2.56
CA ASP A 187 -0.84 2.92 1.25
C ASP A 187 -1.85 2.34 0.24
N VAL A 188 -2.72 1.44 0.70
CA VAL A 188 -3.82 0.86 -0.09
C VAL A 188 -4.87 1.91 -0.40
N VAL A 189 -5.30 2.66 0.63
CA VAL A 189 -6.30 3.72 0.47
C VAL A 189 -5.77 4.85 -0.42
N ALA A 190 -4.46 5.17 -0.37
CA ALA A 190 -3.82 6.11 -1.28
C ALA A 190 -3.88 5.63 -2.73
N LEU A 191 -3.58 4.35 -2.99
CA LEU A 191 -3.71 3.75 -4.32
C LEU A 191 -5.14 3.79 -4.84
N LEU A 192 -6.10 3.40 -3.99
CA LEU A 192 -7.50 3.27 -4.40
C LEU A 192 -8.24 4.60 -4.44
N ARG A 193 -7.73 5.63 -3.75
CA ARG A 193 -8.36 6.96 -3.61
C ARG A 193 -9.83 6.87 -3.19
N THR A 194 -10.15 5.89 -2.37
CA THR A 194 -11.50 5.64 -1.83
C THR A 194 -11.38 4.90 -0.51
N ASP A 195 -12.29 5.20 0.42
CA ASP A 195 -12.35 4.45 1.67
C ASP A 195 -12.86 3.03 1.40
N ILE A 196 -12.13 2.04 1.94
CA ILE A 196 -12.47 0.63 1.87
C ILE A 196 -12.71 0.09 3.28
N PRO A 197 -13.55 -0.95 3.44
CA PRO A 197 -13.90 -1.43 4.75
C PRO A 197 -12.70 -2.12 5.37
N TRP A 198 -12.50 -1.89 6.66
CA TRP A 198 -11.64 -2.75 7.46
C TRP A 198 -12.52 -3.76 8.19
N PHE A 199 -12.43 -5.01 7.77
CA PHE A 199 -13.04 -6.13 8.46
C PHE A 199 -12.02 -6.66 9.47
N ALA A 200 -12.36 -6.58 10.75
CA ALA A 200 -11.55 -7.18 11.79
C ALA A 200 -11.52 -8.71 11.67
N ASP A 201 -10.59 -9.33 12.40
CA ASP A 201 -10.53 -10.78 12.52
C ASP A 201 -11.91 -11.36 12.89
N ALA A 202 -12.28 -12.47 12.23
CA ALA A 202 -13.56 -13.17 12.35
C ALA A 202 -14.81 -12.48 11.79
N ALA A 203 -14.66 -11.49 10.89
CA ALA A 203 -15.79 -10.99 10.13
C ALA A 203 -16.51 -12.11 9.35
N ASP A 204 -17.84 -12.00 9.29
CA ASP A 204 -18.67 -12.92 8.54
C ASP A 204 -18.36 -12.84 7.04
N LEU A 205 -18.16 -14.00 6.41
CA LEU A 205 -17.80 -14.09 5.00
C LEU A 205 -18.88 -13.43 4.12
N ASP A 206 -20.15 -13.65 4.44
CA ASP A 206 -21.26 -13.11 3.66
C ASP A 206 -21.35 -11.58 3.81
N ALA A 207 -21.06 -11.05 5.00
CA ALA A 207 -20.93 -9.61 5.23
C ALA A 207 -19.80 -8.99 4.40
N ILE A 208 -18.64 -9.67 4.31
CA ILE A 208 -17.53 -9.17 3.49
C ILE A 208 -17.90 -9.22 2.00
N VAL A 209 -18.45 -10.33 1.51
CA VAL A 209 -18.77 -10.53 0.09
C VAL A 209 -19.89 -9.60 -0.38
N SER A 210 -20.85 -9.29 0.49
CA SER A 210 -21.98 -8.41 0.16
C SER A 210 -21.64 -6.92 0.18
N TRP A 211 -20.53 -6.51 0.80
CA TRP A 211 -20.13 -5.10 0.86
C TRP A 211 -19.89 -4.49 -0.53
N ARG A 212 -20.26 -3.22 -0.70
CA ARG A 212 -20.05 -2.44 -1.93
C ARG A 212 -19.57 -1.02 -1.60
N PRO A 213 -18.89 -0.33 -2.54
CA PRO A 213 -18.50 1.06 -2.35
C PRO A 213 -19.67 1.95 -1.93
N GLY A 214 -19.41 2.87 -1.00
CA GLY A 214 -20.44 3.68 -0.34
C GLY A 214 -21.13 3.00 0.85
N GLY A 215 -20.89 1.71 1.07
CA GLY A 215 -21.28 1.02 2.30
C GLY A 215 -20.41 1.41 3.50
N PRO A 216 -20.80 1.00 4.73
CA PRO A 216 -20.04 1.32 5.94
C PRO A 216 -18.59 0.81 5.86
N THR A 217 -17.63 1.66 6.22
CA THR A 217 -16.19 1.37 6.24
C THR A 217 -15.73 0.68 7.52
N ARG A 218 -16.58 0.69 8.55
CA ARG A 218 -16.48 -0.11 9.77
C ARG A 218 -17.74 -0.94 9.93
N PRO A 219 -17.78 -2.19 9.44
CA PRO A 219 -18.88 -3.10 9.73
C PRO A 219 -18.82 -3.51 11.21
N SER A 220 -19.42 -2.67 12.07
CA SER A 220 -19.82 -2.88 13.48
C SER A 220 -18.86 -3.60 14.46
N ARG A 221 -18.44 -2.82 15.48
CA ARG A 221 -17.78 -3.11 16.79
C ARG A 221 -16.70 -4.20 16.83
N VAL A 222 -15.45 -3.77 16.66
CA VAL A 222 -14.39 -4.17 17.59
C VAL A 222 -14.25 -3.04 18.62
N HIS A 223 -14.93 -3.21 19.75
CA HIS A 223 -14.60 -2.48 20.97
C HIS A 223 -13.64 -3.37 21.74
N GLU A 224 -12.34 -3.05 21.71
CA GLU A 224 -11.45 -3.45 22.79
C GLU A 224 -11.16 -2.22 23.63
N VAL A 225 -11.63 -2.24 24.87
CA VAL A 225 -11.31 -1.26 25.89
C VAL A 225 -9.80 -1.33 26.14
N GLY A 226 -9.07 -0.29 25.74
CA GLY A 226 -7.62 -0.16 25.95
C GLY A 226 -6.75 -0.15 24.69
N CYS A 227 -7.32 -0.41 23.51
CA CYS A 227 -6.59 -0.29 22.24
C CYS A 227 -6.62 1.15 21.71
N SER A 228 -5.45 1.67 21.34
CA SER A 228 -5.30 2.95 20.65
C SER A 228 -6.24 3.07 19.44
N THR A 229 -6.69 4.28 19.12
CA THR A 229 -7.64 4.54 18.02
C THR A 229 -7.07 4.06 16.68
N LEU A 230 -7.62 2.97 16.13
CA LEU A 230 -7.34 2.53 14.77
C LEU A 230 -8.14 3.36 13.76
N ILE A 231 -7.45 4.20 13.00
CA ILE A 231 -8.03 4.99 11.91
C ILE A 231 -7.88 4.20 10.62
N THR A 232 -9.01 3.95 9.96
CA THR A 232 -9.10 3.12 8.74
C THR A 232 -9.72 3.87 7.57
N THR A 233 -10.07 5.13 7.76
CA THR A 233 -10.70 6.01 6.76
C THR A 233 -9.96 7.33 6.70
N VAL A 234 -9.94 7.96 5.52
CA VAL A 234 -9.29 9.26 5.29
C VAL A 234 -10.25 10.44 5.56
N SER A 235 -11.53 10.16 5.86
CA SER A 235 -12.56 11.19 6.11
C SER A 235 -12.14 12.22 7.18
N ALA A 236 -12.39 13.49 6.85
CA ALA A 236 -12.02 14.71 7.57
C ALA A 236 -12.78 14.94 8.88
#